data_AF-A0A8J4XGV0-F1
#
_entry.id   AF-A0A8J4XGV0-F1
#
_cell.length_a   1.000
_cell.length_b   1.000
_cell.length_c   1.000
_cell.angle_alpha   90.00
_cell.angle_beta   90.00
_cell.angle_gamma   90.00
#
_symmetry.space_group_name_H-M   'P 1'
#
loop_
_entity.id
_entity.type
_entity.pdbx_description
1 polymer ?
#
loop_
_entity_poly.entity_id
_entity_poly.type
_entity_poly.pdbx_seq_one_letter_code
_entity_poly.pdbx_strand_id
1 'polypeptide(L)'
;MEKLSSKDKELIRDSWESLGKNKVPHGIVLFTRLFELDPALLNLFDYKTKCGVVPECLSSPEFLDHVTKVMLVIDAAVNQLDDLDSLDDFLLNLGKKHQAVGVKTQSFA
;
A
#
# COMPACT_ATOMS: atom_id res chain seq x y z
N MET A 1 2.63 -21.18 3.86
CA MET A 1 1.63 -20.15 4.17
C MET A 1 0.33 -20.89 4.46
N GLU A 2 -0.28 -20.68 5.63
CA GLU A 2 -1.58 -21.30 5.92
C GLU A 2 -2.64 -20.69 5.01
N LYS A 3 -3.57 -21.51 4.51
CA LYS A 3 -4.67 -21.04 3.68
C LYS A 3 -5.74 -20.41 4.56
N LEU A 4 -6.20 -19.21 4.19
CA LEU A 4 -7.31 -18.54 4.85
C LEU A 4 -8.59 -19.39 4.75
N SER A 5 -9.32 -19.53 5.86
CA SER A 5 -10.64 -20.16 5.84
C SER A 5 -11.66 -19.26 5.13
N SER A 6 -12.79 -19.81 4.70
CA SER A 6 -13.87 -19.00 4.11
C SER A 6 -14.34 -17.88 5.04
N LYS A 7 -14.36 -18.16 6.35
CA LYS A 7 -14.73 -17.17 7.37
C LYS A 7 -13.70 -16.04 7.47
N ASP A 8 -12.41 -16.35 7.38
CA ASP A 8 -11.36 -15.32 7.40
C ASP A 8 -11.47 -14.41 6.18
N LYS A 9 -11.75 -14.98 5.00
CA LYS A 9 -11.94 -14.21 3.77
C LYS A 9 -13.13 -13.28 3.84
N GLU A 10 -14.25 -13.75 4.40
CA GLU A 10 -15.45 -12.94 4.62
C GLU A 10 -15.15 -11.77 5.57
N LEU A 11 -14.50 -12.03 6.70
CA LEU A 11 -14.09 -10.98 7.64
C LEU A 11 -13.17 -9.92 7.01
N ILE A 12 -12.23 -10.34 6.15
CA ILE A 12 -11.36 -9.41 5.42
C ILE A 12 -12.19 -8.54 4.46
N ARG A 13 -13.13 -9.13 3.71
CA ARG A 13 -13.99 -8.39 2.78
C ARG A 13 -14.89 -7.40 3.49
N ASP A 14 -15.55 -7.83 4.57
CA ASP A 14 -16.46 -7.01 5.35
C ASP A 14 -15.74 -5.82 6.00
N SER A 15 -14.57 -6.07 6.60
CA SER A 15 -13.75 -5.01 7.19
C SER A 15 -13.24 -4.02 6.14
N TRP A 16 -12.88 -4.52 4.95
CA TRP A 16 -12.46 -3.67 3.84
C TRP A 16 -13.60 -2.87 3.21
N GLU A 17 -14.84 -3.34 3.23
CA GLU A 17 -15.98 -2.64 2.61
C GLU A 17 -16.16 -1.21 3.16
N SER A 18 -15.94 -1.01 4.45
CA SER A 18 -15.99 0.31 5.09
C SER A 18 -14.80 1.20 4.69
N LEU A 19 -13.58 0.67 4.74
CA LEU A 19 -12.34 1.40 4.46
C LEU A 19 -12.20 1.74 2.97
N GLY A 20 -12.54 0.78 2.12
CA GLY A 20 -12.41 0.82 0.67
C GLY A 20 -13.29 1.87 0.00
N LYS A 21 -14.32 2.40 0.67
CA LYS A 21 -15.16 3.50 0.14
C LYS A 21 -14.38 4.81 0.03
N ASN A 22 -13.46 5.08 0.96
CA ASN A 22 -12.67 6.30 1.03
C ASN A 22 -11.17 5.97 0.93
N LYS A 23 -10.73 5.44 -0.22
CA LYS A 23 -9.37 4.92 -0.40
C LYS A 23 -8.29 5.95 -0.11
N VAL A 24 -8.38 7.15 -0.69
CA VAL A 24 -7.32 8.16 -0.57
C VAL A 24 -7.16 8.68 0.87
N PRO A 25 -8.23 9.12 1.58
CA PRO A 25 -8.09 9.56 2.97
C PRO A 25 -7.49 8.49 3.90
N HIS A 26 -7.94 7.23 3.79
CA HIS A 26 -7.38 6.15 4.61
C HIS A 26 -5.95 5.78 4.22
N GLY A 27 -5.63 5.85 2.92
CA GLY A 27 -4.27 5.66 2.43
C GLY A 27 -3.32 6.73 2.94
N ILE A 28 -3.76 7.99 3.05
CA ILE A 28 -2.98 9.06 3.69
C ILE A 28 -2.72 8.71 5.15
N VAL A 29 -3.75 8.29 5.91
CA VAL A 29 -3.58 7.87 7.31
C VAL A 29 -2.56 6.73 7.44
N LEU A 30 -2.61 5.73 6.55
CA LEU A 30 -1.65 4.63 6.51
C LEU A 30 -0.21 5.14 6.32
N PHE A 31 0.02 5.98 5.32
CA PHE A 31 1.36 6.49 5.02
C PHE A 31 1.87 7.49 6.08
N THR A 32 0.99 8.32 6.65
CA THR A 32 1.34 9.15 7.81
C THR A 32 1.88 8.28 8.93
N ARG A 33 1.16 7.20 9.27
CA ARG A 33 1.57 6.28 10.34
C ARG A 33 2.87 5.56 10.01
N LEU A 34 3.08 5.18 8.75
CA LEU A 34 4.32 4.57 8.29
C LEU A 34 5.52 5.49 8.53
N PHE A 35 5.42 6.77 8.14
CA PHE A 35 6.52 7.73 8.31
C PHE A 35 6.71 8.19 9.76
N GLU A 36 5.68 8.13 10.60
CA GLU A 36 5.84 8.31 12.05
C GLU A 36 6.66 7.17 12.69
N LEU A 37 6.46 5.94 12.21
CA LEU A 37 7.14 4.76 12.73
C LEU A 37 8.58 4.63 12.21
N ASP A 38 8.79 4.96 10.93
CA ASP A 38 10.12 5.00 10.32
C ASP A 38 10.27 6.23 9.39
N PRO A 39 10.72 7.37 9.94
CA PRO A 39 10.93 8.60 9.17
C PRO A 39 11.93 8.46 8.03
N ALA A 40 12.86 7.49 8.10
CA ALA A 40 13.87 7.30 7.07
C ALA A 40 13.28 6.81 5.73
N LEU A 41 12.08 6.21 5.76
CA LEU A 41 11.37 5.78 4.56
C LEU A 41 10.91 6.94 3.68
N LEU A 42 10.77 8.15 4.22
CA LEU A 42 10.36 9.33 3.46
C LEU A 42 11.34 9.60 2.30
N ASN A 43 12.64 9.36 2.51
CA ASN A 43 13.70 9.55 1.51
C ASN A 43 13.51 8.68 0.25
N LEU A 44 12.72 7.60 0.34
CA LEU A 44 12.40 6.76 -0.81
C LEU A 44 11.38 7.42 -1.75
N PHE A 45 10.71 8.50 -1.32
CA PHE A 45 9.68 9.21 -2.08
C PHE A 45 10.15 10.56 -2.65
N ASP A 46 11.29 11.08 -2.20
CA ASP A 46 11.87 12.38 -2.58
C ASP A 46 12.07 12.59 -4.09
N TYR A 47 12.19 11.50 -4.86
CA TYR A 47 12.38 11.59 -6.32
C TYR A 47 11.13 12.09 -7.07
N LYS A 48 9.95 12.03 -6.44
CA LYS A 48 8.70 12.54 -7.01
C LYS A 48 8.20 13.79 -6.33
N THR A 49 8.65 14.04 -5.11
CA THR A 49 8.12 15.08 -4.25
C THR A 49 9.29 15.84 -3.67
N LYS A 50 9.43 17.14 -3.99
CA LYS A 50 10.44 18.01 -3.37
C LYS A 50 10.03 18.31 -1.92
N CYS A 51 10.02 17.31 -1.06
CA CYS A 51 9.40 17.41 0.26
C CYS A 51 10.45 17.28 1.35
N GLY A 52 10.62 18.35 2.14
CA GLY A 52 11.50 18.36 3.30
C GLY A 52 10.81 17.93 4.60
N VAL A 53 9.47 17.83 4.62
CA VAL A 53 8.67 17.49 5.79
C VAL A 53 7.43 16.65 5.44
N VAL A 54 7.01 15.77 6.36
CA VAL A 54 5.92 14.78 6.17
C VAL A 54 4.60 15.41 5.68
N PRO A 55 4.06 16.50 6.28
CA PRO A 55 2.78 17.07 5.84
C PRO A 55 2.78 17.59 4.40
N GLU A 56 3.92 18.10 3.93
CA GLU A 56 4.07 18.58 2.55
C GLU A 56 4.15 17.41 1.57
N CYS A 57 4.82 16.32 1.93
CA CYS A 57 4.90 15.11 1.10
C CYS A 57 3.52 14.50 0.85
N LEU A 58 2.73 14.37 1.92
CA LEU A 58 1.42 13.73 1.90
C LEU A 58 0.36 14.48 1.06
N SER A 59 0.58 15.77 0.77
CA SER A 59 -0.36 16.61 0.01
C SER A 59 0.01 16.81 -1.45
N SER A 60 1.19 16.36 -1.89
CA SER A 60 1.62 16.48 -3.28
C SER A 60 0.78 15.58 -4.22
N PRO A 61 0.44 16.04 -5.44
CA PRO A 61 -0.32 15.24 -6.40
C PRO A 61 0.33 13.89 -6.74
N GLU A 62 1.65 13.86 -6.86
CA GLU A 62 2.42 12.66 -7.18
C GLU A 62 2.35 11.63 -6.05
N PHE A 63 2.37 12.08 -4.79
CA PHE A 63 2.21 11.19 -3.65
C PHE A 63 0.78 10.69 -3.54
N LEU A 64 -0.22 11.55 -3.75
CA LEU A 64 -1.63 11.13 -3.74
C LEU A 64 -1.95 10.09 -4.82
N ASP A 65 -1.34 10.20 -6.00
CA ASP A 65 -1.40 9.15 -7.04
C ASP A 65 -0.76 7.84 -6.56
N HIS A 66 0.39 7.91 -5.88
CA HIS A 66 1.02 6.72 -5.29
C HIS A 66 0.14 6.07 -4.22
N VAL A 67 -0.41 6.87 -3.29
CA VAL A 67 -1.36 6.41 -2.26
C VAL A 67 -2.55 5.72 -2.90
N THR A 68 -3.13 6.32 -3.94
CA THR A 68 -4.25 5.75 -4.68
C THR A 68 -3.90 4.38 -5.25
N LYS A 69 -2.73 4.25 -5.88
CA LYS A 69 -2.25 2.98 -6.44
C LYS A 69 -2.09 1.90 -5.39
N VAL A 70 -1.50 2.21 -4.23
CA VAL A 70 -1.36 1.26 -3.12
C VAL A 70 -2.73 0.75 -2.66
N MET A 71 -3.67 1.66 -2.44
CA MET A 71 -5.01 1.28 -1.98
C MET A 71 -5.79 0.47 -3.01
N LEU A 72 -5.57 0.70 -4.31
CA LEU A 72 -6.15 -0.11 -5.39
C LEU A 72 -5.54 -1.53 -5.44
N VAL A 73 -4.25 -1.68 -5.16
CA VAL A 73 -3.62 -3.00 -5.10
C VAL A 73 -4.15 -3.81 -3.92
N ILE A 74 -4.35 -3.17 -2.75
CA ILE A 74 -4.98 -3.83 -1.60
C ILE A 74 -6.42 -4.21 -1.92
N ASP A 75 -7.17 -3.33 -2.58
CA ASP A 75 -8.55 -3.59 -3.02
C ASP A 75 -8.63 -4.81 -3.96
N ALA A 76 -7.72 -4.89 -4.93
CA ALA A 76 -7.63 -6.04 -5.83
C ALA A 76 -7.32 -7.35 -5.06
N ALA A 77 -6.38 -7.31 -4.11
CA ALA A 77 -6.05 -8.47 -3.28
C ALA A 77 -7.23 -8.95 -2.43
N VAL A 78 -8.00 -8.02 -1.83
CA VAL A 78 -9.20 -8.35 -1.03
C VAL A 78 -10.31 -8.96 -1.90
N ASN A 79 -10.53 -8.40 -3.10
CA ASN A 79 -11.53 -8.92 -4.03
C ASN A 79 -11.15 -10.33 -4.52
N GLN A 80 -9.86 -10.57 -4.73
CA GLN A 80 -9.32 -11.80 -5.31
C GLN A 80 -8.88 -12.86 -4.27
N LEU A 81 -9.34 -12.78 -3.00
CA LEU A 81 -8.99 -13.75 -1.96
C LEU A 81 -9.33 -15.22 -2.28
N ASP A 82 -10.22 -15.47 -3.23
CA ASP A 82 -10.56 -16.82 -3.69
C ASP A 82 -9.62 -17.37 -4.78
N ASP A 83 -8.82 -16.52 -5.38
CA ASP A 83 -7.92 -16.86 -6.49
C ASP A 83 -6.70 -15.91 -6.50
N LEU A 84 -6.01 -15.81 -5.37
CA LEU A 84 -4.88 -14.89 -5.20
C LEU A 84 -3.74 -15.13 -6.20
N ASP A 85 -3.56 -16.38 -6.64
CA ASP A 85 -2.54 -16.78 -7.62
C ASP A 85 -2.69 -16.01 -8.95
N SER A 86 -3.91 -15.55 -9.29
CA SER A 86 -4.15 -14.68 -10.45
C SER A 86 -3.43 -13.33 -10.38
N LEU A 87 -2.95 -12.91 -9.20
CA LEU A 87 -2.20 -11.68 -9.00
C LEU A 87 -0.67 -11.89 -8.99
N ASP A 88 -0.18 -13.13 -9.07
CA ASP A 88 1.24 -13.48 -8.86
C ASP A 88 2.18 -12.68 -9.77
N ASP A 89 1.94 -12.69 -11.09
CA ASP A 89 2.78 -11.97 -12.05
C ASP A 89 2.75 -10.46 -11.81
N PHE A 90 1.58 -9.92 -11.45
CA PHE A 90 1.43 -8.50 -11.15
C PHE A 90 2.22 -8.11 -9.90
N LEU A 91 2.05 -8.87 -8.80
CA LEU A 91 2.70 -8.62 -7.52
C LEU A 91 4.22 -8.85 -7.61
N LEU A 92 4.67 -9.86 -8.36
CA LEU A 92 6.09 -10.09 -8.61
C LEU A 92 6.72 -8.89 -9.32
N ASN A 93 6.07 -8.37 -10.36
CA ASN A 93 6.57 -7.20 -11.08
C ASN A 93 6.50 -5.92 -10.23
N LEU A 94 5.49 -5.79 -9.37
CA LEU A 94 5.40 -4.71 -8.41
C LEU A 94 6.54 -4.79 -7.36
N GLY A 95 6.87 -5.99 -6.88
CA GLY A 95 8.02 -6.22 -5.99
C GLY A 95 9.35 -5.81 -6.64
N LYS A 96 9.57 -6.16 -7.91
CA LYS A 96 10.75 -5.72 -8.67
C LYS A 96 10.86 -4.20 -8.76
N LYS A 97 9.73 -3.47 -8.92
CA LYS A 97 9.72 -2.00 -8.94
C LYS A 97 10.12 -1.41 -7.59
N HIS A 98 9.63 -1.98 -6.47
CA HIS A 98 10.02 -1.56 -5.13
C HIS A 98 11.52 -1.82 -4.87
N GLN A 99 12.02 -2.98 -5.27
CA GLN A 99 13.44 -3.31 -5.16
C GLN A 99 14.32 -2.32 -5.96
N ALA A 100 13.92 -1.98 -7.19
CA ALA A 100 14.67 -1.08 -8.07
C ALA A 100 14.83 0.34 -7.49
N VAL A 101 13.91 0.79 -6.63
CA VAL A 101 13.99 2.10 -5.94
C VAL A 101 14.58 2.00 -4.54
N GLY A 102 15.16 0.85 -4.17
CA GLY A 102 15.90 0.68 -2.91
C GLY A 102 15.04 0.32 -1.69
N VAL A 103 13.76 -0.01 -1.87
CA VAL A 103 12.93 -0.53 -0.77
C VAL A 103 13.48 -1.89 -0.34
N LYS A 104 13.72 -2.04 0.95
CA LYS A 104 14.23 -3.28 1.53
C LYS A 104 13.06 -4.16 1.98
N THR A 105 13.26 -5.47 2.01
CA THR A 105 12.23 -6.40 2.51
C THR A 105 11.77 -6.08 3.93
N GLN A 106 12.68 -5.58 4.78
CA GLN A 106 12.35 -5.16 6.14
C GLN A 106 11.38 -3.97 6.21
N SER A 107 11.25 -3.18 5.15
CA SER A 107 10.30 -2.06 5.07
C SER A 107 8.85 -2.51 4.87
N PHE A 108 8.60 -3.81 4.63
CA PHE A 108 7.27 -4.41 4.50
C PHE A 108 6.82 -5.21 5.74
N ALA A 109 7.67 -5.29 6.76
CA ALA A 109 7.44 -6.11 7.96
C ALA A 109 6.62 -5.40 9.04
#